data_AF-G5H834-F1
#
_entry.id   AF-G5H834-F1
#
_cell.length_a   1.000
_cell.length_b   1.000
_cell.length_c   1.000
_cell.angle_alpha   90.00
_cell.angle_beta   90.00
_cell.angle_gamma   90.00
#
_symmetry.space_group_name_H-M   'P 1'
#
loop_
_entity.id
_entity.type
_entity.pdbx_description
1 polymer ?
#
loop_
_entity_poly.entity_id
_entity_poly.type
_entity_poly.pdbx_seq_one_letter_code
_entity_poly.pdbx_strand_id
1 'polypeptide(L)'
;MSVPQFVPTADNLYVISYPERTAKEYDFQSLLSQSKTCERNGEVERACNLRYDGVKRLIDLLPDEDEIVLDWEVEENQDILKLLRGSAIDHFLVGDFDMAAGLMEMTLDMDPEDHLETTKLLAYCYVALAEYELFDEIVNDISDKYPEKEILKMWSEYRQTNVIPAGELIHFKRNFPVFYAEFTAEEHLVSDEYLNDIESEHPSRESQARELWLQTEHLWTQFPGFIEALQSN
;
A
#
# COMPACT_ATOMS: atom_id res chain seq x y z
N MET A 1 4.24 -23.21 -24.70
CA MET A 1 4.93 -23.34 -23.39
C MET A 1 3.84 -23.48 -22.35
N SER A 2 4.08 -24.25 -21.27
CA SER A 2 3.13 -24.28 -20.15
C SER A 2 3.24 -22.97 -19.37
N VAL A 3 2.13 -22.51 -18.81
CA VAL A 3 2.09 -21.34 -17.91
C VAL A 3 2.13 -21.81 -16.46
N PRO A 4 2.49 -20.95 -15.49
CA PRO A 4 2.32 -21.24 -14.07
C PRO A 4 0.85 -21.50 -13.72
N GLN A 5 0.60 -22.20 -12.62
CA GLN A 5 -0.75 -22.49 -12.14
C GLN A 5 -0.81 -22.39 -10.62
N PHE A 6 -1.91 -21.85 -10.09
CA PHE A 6 -2.23 -21.95 -8.68
C PHE A 6 -2.73 -23.36 -8.36
N VAL A 7 -2.08 -24.03 -7.42
CA VAL A 7 -2.41 -25.40 -7.02
C VAL A 7 -2.79 -25.41 -5.54
N PRO A 8 -3.93 -26.03 -5.17
CA PRO A 8 -4.32 -26.11 -3.78
C PRO A 8 -3.39 -27.01 -2.97
N THR A 9 -3.14 -26.62 -1.72
CA THR A 9 -2.42 -27.40 -0.71
C THR A 9 -3.39 -28.25 0.12
N ALA A 10 -2.86 -29.04 1.05
CA ALA A 10 -3.68 -29.84 1.96
C ALA A 10 -4.49 -29.00 2.97
N ASP A 11 -4.07 -27.75 3.21
CA ASP A 11 -4.63 -26.85 4.22
C ASP A 11 -5.59 -25.81 3.63
N ASN A 12 -6.13 -26.06 2.43
CA ASN A 12 -6.96 -25.13 1.65
C ASN A 12 -6.28 -23.79 1.32
N LEU A 13 -4.95 -23.75 1.33
CA LEU A 13 -4.16 -22.66 0.79
C LEU A 13 -3.76 -22.97 -0.65
N TYR A 14 -3.14 -22.01 -1.34
CA TYR A 14 -2.64 -22.16 -2.70
C TYR A 14 -1.16 -21.85 -2.79
N VAL A 15 -0.50 -22.53 -3.72
CA VAL A 15 0.87 -22.23 -4.13
C VAL A 15 0.94 -22.04 -5.63
N ILE A 16 1.69 -21.03 -6.08
CA ILE A 16 2.00 -20.90 -7.50
C ILE A 16 3.04 -21.95 -7.90
N SER A 17 2.67 -22.81 -8.84
CA SER A 17 3.54 -23.86 -9.38
C SER A 17 4.04 -23.49 -10.77
N TYR A 18 5.35 -23.55 -10.96
CA TYR A 18 6.00 -23.26 -12.24
C TYR A 18 6.34 -24.54 -13.00
N PRO A 19 6.07 -24.61 -14.31
CA PRO A 19 6.52 -25.72 -15.14
C PRO A 19 8.04 -25.74 -15.31
N GLU A 20 8.63 -26.88 -15.69
CA GLU A 20 10.08 -27.01 -15.94
C GLU A 20 10.64 -25.97 -16.92
N ARG A 21 9.79 -25.45 -17.81
CA ARG A 21 10.12 -24.37 -18.74
C ARG A 21 9.04 -23.29 -18.69
N THR A 22 9.27 -22.30 -17.84
CA THR A 22 8.46 -21.08 -17.75
C THR A 22 8.90 -20.08 -18.82
N ALA A 23 7.92 -19.49 -19.52
CA ALA A 23 8.22 -18.39 -20.43
C ALA A 23 8.63 -17.15 -19.61
N LYS A 24 9.57 -16.35 -20.12
CA LYS A 24 10.17 -15.24 -19.37
C LYS A 24 9.13 -14.23 -18.85
N GLU A 25 8.04 -14.04 -19.59
CA GLU A 25 6.96 -13.15 -19.18
C GLU A 25 6.19 -13.58 -17.91
N TYR A 26 6.32 -14.84 -17.50
CA TYR A 26 5.72 -15.41 -16.29
C TYR A 26 6.75 -15.66 -15.18
N ASP A 27 8.00 -15.24 -15.35
CA ASP A 27 9.00 -15.25 -14.26
C ASP A 27 8.83 -13.99 -13.42
N PHE A 28 7.91 -14.05 -12.46
CA PHE A 28 7.53 -12.92 -11.62
C PHE A 28 8.66 -12.46 -10.68
N GLN A 29 9.50 -13.38 -10.22
CA GLN A 29 10.68 -13.05 -9.41
C GLN A 29 11.70 -12.23 -10.21
N SER A 30 12.02 -12.65 -11.45
CA SER A 30 12.89 -11.89 -12.34
C SER A 30 12.30 -10.53 -12.71
N LEU A 31 10.97 -10.48 -12.93
CA LEU A 31 10.25 -9.23 -13.23
C LEU A 31 10.35 -8.24 -12.06
N LEU A 32 10.12 -8.69 -10.82
CA LEU A 32 10.27 -7.85 -9.62
C LEU A 32 11.71 -7.38 -9.41
N SER A 33 12.69 -8.25 -9.65
CA SER A 33 14.10 -7.87 -9.58
C SER A 33 14.45 -6.81 -10.62
N GLN A 34 13.87 -6.92 -11.81
CA GLN A 34 14.04 -5.94 -12.88
C GLN A 34 13.34 -4.61 -12.56
N SER A 35 12.12 -4.61 -12.01
CA SER A 35 11.42 -3.38 -11.64
C SER A 35 12.19 -2.61 -10.57
N LYS A 36 12.68 -3.29 -9.52
CA LYS A 36 13.55 -2.69 -8.49
C LYS A 36 14.84 -2.07 -9.07
N THR A 37 15.41 -2.72 -10.09
CA THR A 37 16.58 -2.18 -10.79
C THR A 37 16.23 -0.91 -11.57
N CYS A 38 15.06 -0.87 -12.21
CA CYS A 38 14.56 0.32 -12.90
C CYS A 38 14.35 1.48 -11.93
N GLU A 39 13.74 1.24 -10.76
CA GLU A 39 13.55 2.26 -9.71
C GLU A 39 14.88 2.86 -9.25
N ARG A 40 15.87 2.02 -8.94
CA ARG A 40 17.21 2.47 -8.53
C ARG A 40 17.94 3.30 -9.60
N ASN A 41 17.60 3.09 -10.87
CA ASN A 41 18.15 3.86 -11.98
C ASN A 41 17.33 5.11 -12.31
N GLY A 42 16.24 5.39 -11.57
CA GLY A 42 15.31 6.49 -11.86
C GLY A 42 14.37 6.21 -13.04
N GLU A 43 14.31 4.98 -13.55
CA GLU A 43 13.42 4.55 -14.63
C GLU A 43 12.03 4.18 -14.07
N VAL A 44 11.40 5.11 -13.33
CA VAL A 44 10.16 4.86 -12.56
C VAL A 44 9.01 4.36 -13.45
N GLU A 45 8.73 5.06 -14.55
CA GLU A 45 7.67 4.66 -15.49
C GLU A 45 7.85 3.23 -16.00
N ARG A 46 9.10 2.84 -16.27
CA ARG A 46 9.41 1.48 -16.71
C ARG A 46 9.20 0.47 -15.59
N ALA A 47 9.54 0.81 -14.35
CA ALA A 47 9.30 -0.05 -13.19
C ALA A 47 7.80 -0.30 -12.97
N CYS A 48 6.99 0.75 -13.00
CA CYS A 48 5.53 0.67 -12.86
C CYS A 48 4.92 -0.19 -13.98
N ASN A 49 5.32 0.06 -15.24
CA ASN A 49 4.83 -0.72 -16.38
C ASN A 49 5.21 -2.20 -16.30
N LEU A 50 6.41 -2.53 -15.82
CA LEU A 50 6.82 -3.92 -15.59
C LEU A 50 5.89 -4.60 -14.58
N ARG A 51 5.62 -3.95 -13.44
CA ARG A 51 4.72 -4.50 -12.42
C ARG A 51 3.30 -4.66 -12.94
N TYR A 52 2.75 -3.64 -13.58
CA TYR A 52 1.38 -3.67 -14.10
C TYR A 52 1.18 -4.72 -15.18
N ASP A 53 2.14 -4.88 -16.10
CA ASP A 53 2.10 -5.97 -17.09
C ASP A 53 2.25 -7.35 -16.44
N GLY A 54 3.02 -7.45 -15.36
CA GLY A 54 3.10 -8.65 -14.53
C GLY A 54 1.75 -8.99 -13.89
N VAL A 55 1.08 -8.00 -13.30
CA VAL A 55 -0.24 -8.15 -12.67
C VAL A 55 -1.30 -8.60 -13.68
N LYS A 56 -1.34 -8.03 -14.90
CA LYS A 56 -2.28 -8.49 -15.94
C LYS A 56 -2.10 -9.97 -16.24
N ARG A 57 -0.85 -10.42 -16.38
CA ARG A 57 -0.54 -11.84 -16.64
C ARG A 57 -0.89 -12.71 -15.46
N LEU A 58 -0.70 -12.23 -14.24
CA LEU A 58 -1.10 -12.92 -13.02
C LEU A 58 -2.61 -13.10 -12.96
N ILE A 59 -3.40 -12.04 -13.25
CA ILE A 59 -4.86 -12.10 -13.29
C ILE A 59 -5.33 -13.14 -14.32
N ASP A 60 -4.71 -13.20 -15.49
CA ASP A 60 -5.01 -14.22 -16.51
C ASP A 60 -4.73 -15.68 -16.05
N LEU A 61 -4.01 -15.87 -14.94
CA LEU A 61 -3.74 -17.19 -14.34
C LEU A 61 -4.70 -17.55 -13.20
N LEU A 62 -5.49 -16.61 -12.70
CA LEU A 62 -6.40 -16.87 -11.60
C LEU A 62 -7.56 -17.79 -12.07
N PRO A 63 -7.88 -18.85 -11.32
CA PRO A 63 -9.08 -19.66 -11.55
C PRO A 63 -10.35 -18.82 -11.31
N ASP A 64 -11.36 -19.03 -12.16
CA ASP A 64 -12.60 -18.23 -12.14
C ASP A 64 -13.52 -18.54 -10.94
N GLU A 65 -13.40 -19.72 -10.31
CA GLU A 65 -14.38 -20.22 -9.33
C GLU A 65 -13.83 -20.39 -7.90
N ASP A 66 -12.54 -20.05 -7.65
CA ASP A 66 -11.89 -20.28 -6.35
C ASP A 66 -11.41 -18.98 -5.71
N GLU A 67 -11.75 -18.80 -4.44
CA GLU A 67 -11.06 -17.85 -3.56
C GLU A 67 -9.65 -18.39 -3.29
N ILE A 68 -8.65 -17.65 -3.76
CA ILE A 68 -7.25 -18.05 -3.60
C ILE A 68 -6.70 -17.37 -2.37
N VAL A 69 -6.38 -18.15 -1.33
CA VAL A 69 -5.53 -17.71 -0.23
C VAL A 69 -4.15 -18.34 -0.39
N LEU A 70 -3.10 -17.53 -0.46
CA LEU A 70 -1.74 -17.98 -0.69
C LEU A 70 -1.05 -18.42 0.62
N ASP A 71 -0.29 -19.51 0.53
CA ASP A 71 0.60 -19.92 1.61
C ASP A 71 1.80 -18.95 1.69
N TRP A 72 1.84 -18.13 2.75
CA TRP A 72 2.90 -17.14 2.98
C TRP A 72 4.30 -17.76 3.13
N GLU A 73 4.39 -19.00 3.62
CA GLU A 73 5.67 -19.68 3.85
C GLU A 73 6.39 -20.05 2.54
N VAL A 74 5.72 -19.88 1.39
CA VAL A 74 6.27 -20.11 0.06
C VAL A 74 6.79 -18.80 -0.55
N GLU A 75 8.10 -18.74 -0.79
CA GLU A 75 8.78 -17.54 -1.31
C GLU A 75 8.16 -17.05 -2.63
N GLU A 76 7.82 -17.97 -3.53
CA GLU A 76 7.20 -17.64 -4.80
C GLU A 76 5.83 -16.96 -4.64
N ASN A 77 5.04 -17.35 -3.63
CA ASN A 77 3.76 -16.69 -3.31
C ASN A 77 4.00 -15.27 -2.77
N GLN A 78 5.03 -15.09 -1.93
CA GLN A 78 5.39 -13.76 -1.46
C GLN A 78 5.75 -12.83 -2.62
N ASP A 79 6.40 -13.34 -3.66
CA ASP A 79 6.68 -12.57 -4.88
C ASP A 79 5.40 -12.19 -5.64
N ILE A 80 4.36 -13.03 -5.63
CA ILE A 80 3.03 -12.68 -6.18
C ILE A 80 2.42 -11.51 -5.39
N LEU A 81 2.39 -11.62 -4.07
CA LEU A 81 1.84 -10.56 -3.20
C LEU A 81 2.63 -9.25 -3.34
N LYS A 82 3.96 -9.32 -3.39
CA LYS A 82 4.83 -8.15 -3.62
C LYS A 82 4.60 -7.51 -5.00
N LEU A 83 4.28 -8.30 -6.02
CA LEU A 83 3.95 -7.81 -7.36
C LEU A 83 2.61 -7.07 -7.36
N LEU A 84 1.57 -7.67 -6.80
CA LEU A 84 0.24 -7.06 -6.66
C LEU A 84 0.32 -5.75 -5.88
N ARG A 85 0.85 -5.81 -4.65
CA ARG A 85 1.00 -4.64 -3.79
C ARG A 85 1.88 -3.56 -4.40
N GLY A 86 2.98 -3.95 -5.05
CA GLY A 86 3.86 -3.01 -5.73
C GLY A 86 3.14 -2.24 -6.85
N SER A 87 2.35 -2.94 -7.67
CA SER A 87 1.53 -2.29 -8.69
C SER A 87 0.42 -1.43 -8.07
N ALA A 88 -0.19 -1.87 -6.97
CA ALA A 88 -1.21 -1.10 -6.27
C ALA A 88 -0.66 0.23 -5.74
N ILE A 89 0.57 0.21 -5.19
CA ILE A 89 1.28 1.41 -4.75
C ILE A 89 1.58 2.34 -5.93
N ASP A 90 1.96 1.81 -7.10
CA ASP A 90 2.16 2.65 -8.28
C ASP A 90 0.90 3.44 -8.65
N HIS A 91 -0.25 2.78 -8.65
CA HIS A 91 -1.54 3.41 -8.91
C HIS A 91 -1.92 4.43 -7.82
N PHE A 92 -1.69 4.07 -6.55
CA PHE A 92 -1.92 4.97 -5.42
C PHE A 92 -1.11 6.26 -5.55
N LEU A 93 0.19 6.13 -5.85
CA LEU A 93 1.12 7.24 -5.99
C LEU A 93 0.84 8.12 -7.22
N VAL A 94 0.06 7.67 -8.21
CA VAL A 94 -0.39 8.55 -9.31
C VAL A 94 -1.83 9.04 -9.11
N GLY A 95 -2.45 8.72 -7.97
CA GLY A 95 -3.81 9.14 -7.62
C GLY A 95 -4.92 8.32 -8.29
N ASP A 96 -4.60 7.16 -8.86
CA ASP A 96 -5.55 6.22 -9.43
C ASP A 96 -6.08 5.30 -8.32
N PHE A 97 -6.92 5.86 -7.44
CA PHE A 97 -7.38 5.18 -6.23
C PHE A 97 -8.30 3.99 -6.51
N ASP A 98 -9.07 4.03 -7.61
CA ASP A 98 -9.93 2.90 -8.03
C ASP A 98 -9.08 1.66 -8.34
N MET A 99 -8.04 1.81 -9.17
CA MET A 99 -7.14 0.70 -9.48
C MET A 99 -6.30 0.29 -8.27
N ALA A 100 -5.83 1.26 -7.47
CA ALA A 100 -5.10 0.97 -6.25
C ALA A 100 -5.93 0.15 -5.26
N ALA A 101 -7.19 0.55 -5.00
CA ALA A 101 -8.11 -0.17 -4.13
C ALA A 101 -8.33 -1.60 -4.61
N GLY A 102 -8.71 -1.80 -5.88
CA GLY A 102 -8.98 -3.14 -6.40
C GLY A 102 -7.77 -4.09 -6.36
N LEU A 103 -6.55 -3.57 -6.57
CA LEU A 103 -5.33 -4.37 -6.43
C LEU A 103 -4.97 -4.65 -4.97
N MET A 104 -5.27 -3.73 -4.05
CA MET A 104 -5.07 -3.94 -2.61
C MET A 104 -6.08 -4.93 -2.03
N GLU A 105 -7.35 -4.86 -2.44
CA GLU A 105 -8.39 -5.85 -2.13
C GLU A 105 -7.95 -7.23 -2.59
N MET A 106 -7.54 -7.37 -3.86
CA MET A 106 -7.00 -8.64 -4.38
C MET A 106 -5.78 -9.13 -3.60
N THR A 107 -4.92 -8.22 -3.12
CA THR A 107 -3.77 -8.60 -2.28
C THR A 107 -4.24 -9.18 -0.95
N LEU A 108 -5.26 -8.58 -0.31
CA LEU A 108 -5.80 -9.02 0.98
C LEU A 108 -6.67 -10.28 0.84
N ASP A 109 -7.39 -10.46 -0.26
CA ASP A 109 -8.10 -11.70 -0.57
C ASP A 109 -7.10 -12.87 -0.66
N MET A 110 -5.91 -12.61 -1.24
CA MET A 110 -4.83 -13.59 -1.34
C MET A 110 -4.00 -13.74 -0.07
N ASP A 111 -3.99 -12.75 0.81
CA ASP A 111 -3.24 -12.71 2.05
C ASP A 111 -4.08 -12.04 3.17
N PRO A 112 -5.07 -12.76 3.72
CA PRO A 112 -5.99 -12.22 4.72
C PRO A 112 -5.29 -11.94 6.07
N GLU A 113 -4.08 -12.45 6.28
CA GLU A 113 -3.25 -12.12 7.45
C GLU A 113 -2.50 -10.79 7.29
N ASP A 114 -2.58 -10.18 6.10
CA ASP A 114 -1.98 -8.90 5.74
C ASP A 114 -0.49 -8.78 6.09
N HIS A 115 0.31 -9.77 5.67
CA HIS A 115 1.74 -9.80 5.94
C HIS A 115 2.50 -8.60 5.36
N LEU A 116 1.94 -7.95 4.34
CA LEU A 116 2.52 -6.77 3.70
C LEU A 116 1.97 -5.43 4.21
N GLU A 117 1.14 -5.43 5.26
CA GLU A 117 0.49 -4.23 5.83
C GLU A 117 -0.25 -3.35 4.78
N THR A 118 -0.94 -3.98 3.85
CA THR A 118 -1.72 -3.41 2.75
C THR A 118 -2.97 -2.67 3.25
N THR A 119 -3.58 -3.16 4.35
CA THR A 119 -4.81 -2.62 4.95
C THR A 119 -4.78 -1.10 5.13
N LYS A 120 -3.63 -0.55 5.56
CA LYS A 120 -3.47 0.88 5.85
C LYS A 120 -3.65 1.74 4.60
N LEU A 121 -3.05 1.36 3.47
CA LEU A 121 -3.16 2.10 2.21
C LEU A 121 -4.55 1.91 1.59
N LEU A 122 -5.16 0.73 1.71
CA LEU A 122 -6.52 0.50 1.23
C LEU A 122 -7.54 1.39 1.95
N ALA A 123 -7.39 1.57 3.26
CA ALA A 123 -8.21 2.51 4.02
C ALA A 123 -8.09 3.95 3.50
N TYR A 124 -6.89 4.39 3.07
CA TYR A 124 -6.74 5.69 2.41
C TYR A 124 -7.47 5.74 1.08
N CYS A 125 -7.41 4.68 0.26
CA CYS A 125 -8.16 4.60 -1.00
C CYS A 125 -9.67 4.73 -0.76
N TYR A 126 -10.24 3.99 0.20
CA TYR A 126 -11.68 4.09 0.50
C TYR A 126 -12.09 5.49 0.93
N VAL A 127 -11.31 6.13 1.82
CA VAL A 127 -11.58 7.52 2.18
C VAL A 127 -11.47 8.41 0.95
N ALA A 128 -10.49 8.21 0.04
CA ALA A 128 -10.30 8.98 -1.20
C ALA A 128 -11.44 8.81 -2.23
N LEU A 129 -12.04 7.62 -2.28
CA LEU A 129 -13.18 7.27 -3.14
C LEU A 129 -14.54 7.62 -2.49
N ALA A 130 -14.55 8.02 -1.22
CA ALA A 130 -15.76 8.23 -0.40
C ALA A 130 -16.58 6.95 -0.18
N GLU A 131 -15.90 5.80 -0.16
CA GLU A 131 -16.46 4.49 0.16
C GLU A 131 -16.45 4.27 1.68
N TYR A 132 -17.31 5.01 2.40
CA TYR A 132 -17.28 5.06 3.86
C TYR A 132 -17.70 3.76 4.54
N GLU A 133 -18.59 2.98 3.91
CA GLU A 133 -19.01 1.68 4.46
C GLU A 133 -17.83 0.70 4.51
N LEU A 134 -17.05 0.62 3.43
CA LEU A 134 -15.83 -0.20 3.35
C LEU A 134 -14.73 0.34 4.26
N PHE A 135 -14.60 1.67 4.35
CA PHE A 135 -13.67 2.31 5.29
C PHE A 135 -13.96 1.93 6.75
N ASP A 136 -15.23 2.02 7.17
CA ASP A 136 -15.64 1.72 8.55
C ASP A 136 -15.39 0.26 8.92
N GLU A 137 -15.45 -0.66 7.96
CA GLU A 137 -15.06 -2.06 8.13
C GLU A 137 -13.55 -2.18 8.38
N ILE A 138 -12.74 -1.70 7.43
CA ILE A 138 -11.29 -1.96 7.44
C ILE A 138 -10.51 -1.15 8.47
N VAL A 139 -10.99 0.04 8.86
CA VAL A 139 -10.26 0.89 9.82
C VAL A 139 -10.16 0.24 11.21
N ASN A 140 -11.05 -0.71 11.52
CA ASN A 140 -11.02 -1.44 12.79
C ASN A 140 -9.87 -2.45 12.86
N ASP A 141 -9.39 -2.94 11.72
CA ASP A 141 -8.27 -3.87 11.63
C ASP A 141 -6.91 -3.16 11.82
N ILE A 142 -6.89 -1.83 11.64
CA ILE A 142 -5.70 -1.02 11.93
C ILE A 142 -5.55 -0.85 13.45
N SER A 143 -4.38 -1.22 13.99
CA SER A 143 -4.08 -1.05 15.41
C SER A 143 -4.01 0.43 15.83
N ASP A 144 -4.50 0.76 17.03
CA ASP A 144 -4.40 2.11 17.63
C ASP A 144 -2.95 2.57 17.91
N LYS A 145 -1.97 1.68 17.73
CA LYS A 145 -0.54 1.99 17.82
C LYS A 145 0.01 2.68 16.57
N TYR A 146 -0.73 2.64 15.46
CA TYR A 146 -0.33 3.23 14.20
C TYR A 146 -0.95 4.63 14.05
N PRO A 147 -0.16 5.68 13.75
CA PRO A 147 -0.66 7.03 13.52
C PRO A 147 -1.66 7.12 12.36
N GLU A 148 -1.52 6.23 11.36
CA GLU A 148 -2.39 6.13 10.18
C GLU A 148 -3.86 6.06 10.57
N LYS A 149 -4.21 5.29 11.61
CA LYS A 149 -5.60 5.16 12.06
C LYS A 149 -6.21 6.50 12.48
N GLU A 150 -5.44 7.32 13.20
CA GLU A 150 -5.90 8.62 13.67
C GLU A 150 -5.99 9.63 12.52
N ILE A 151 -5.01 9.61 11.61
CA ILE A 151 -5.03 10.43 10.39
C ILE A 151 -6.25 10.08 9.53
N LEU A 152 -6.50 8.79 9.29
CA LEU A 152 -7.62 8.28 8.51
C LEU A 152 -8.97 8.67 9.12
N LYS A 153 -9.15 8.53 10.44
CA LYS A 153 -10.38 8.96 11.13
C LYS A 153 -10.62 10.46 11.00
N MET A 154 -9.59 11.27 11.25
CA MET A 154 -9.71 12.72 11.10
C MET A 154 -10.00 13.12 9.66
N TRP A 155 -9.34 12.48 8.70
CA TRP A 155 -9.51 12.78 7.29
C TRP A 155 -10.87 12.35 6.75
N SER A 156 -11.37 11.17 7.16
CA SER A 156 -12.71 10.67 6.81
C SER A 156 -13.81 11.62 7.31
N GLU A 157 -13.76 12.02 8.58
CA GLU A 157 -14.72 12.98 9.14
C GLU A 157 -14.61 14.35 8.44
N TYR A 158 -13.38 14.82 8.19
CA TYR A 158 -13.15 16.08 7.50
C TYR A 158 -13.72 16.06 6.08
N ARG A 159 -13.54 14.98 5.31
CA ARG A 159 -14.10 14.86 3.96
C ARG A 159 -15.63 14.98 3.95
N GLN A 160 -16.29 14.51 5.00
CA GLN A 160 -17.74 14.55 5.13
C GLN A 160 -18.27 15.89 5.66
N THR A 161 -17.52 16.54 6.57
CA THR A 161 -18.04 17.68 7.36
C THR A 161 -17.27 18.98 7.17
N ASN A 162 -16.08 18.94 6.58
CA ASN A 162 -15.05 20.00 6.57
C ASN A 162 -14.60 20.44 7.97
N VAL A 163 -14.71 19.58 8.97
CA VAL A 163 -14.30 19.85 10.36
C VAL A 163 -13.36 18.75 10.84
N ILE A 164 -12.23 19.14 11.43
CA ILE A 164 -11.32 18.20 12.10
C ILE A 164 -11.96 17.80 13.43
N PRO A 165 -12.16 16.49 13.70
CA PRO A 165 -12.78 16.08 14.95
C PRO A 165 -11.80 16.27 16.12
N ALA A 166 -12.24 17.05 17.12
CA ALA A 166 -11.36 17.54 18.18
C ALA A 166 -10.82 16.41 19.09
N GLY A 167 -11.56 15.31 19.26
CA GLY A 167 -11.14 14.18 20.09
C GLY A 167 -9.91 13.48 19.53
N GLU A 168 -10.00 13.10 18.26
CA GLU A 168 -8.96 12.47 17.45
C GLU A 168 -7.76 13.40 17.30
N LEU A 169 -7.98 14.71 17.10
CA LEU A 169 -6.88 15.67 17.04
C LEU A 169 -6.10 15.76 18.36
N ILE A 170 -6.79 15.81 19.50
CA ILE A 170 -6.15 15.80 20.83
C ILE A 170 -5.38 14.49 21.03
N HIS A 171 -5.96 13.36 20.61
CA HIS A 171 -5.33 12.06 20.71
C HIS A 171 -4.06 11.96 19.84
N PHE A 172 -4.13 12.43 18.59
CA PHE A 172 -3.00 12.48 17.66
C PHE A 172 -1.86 13.37 18.16
N LYS A 173 -2.16 14.60 18.60
CA LYS A 173 -1.17 15.52 19.21
C LYS A 173 -0.47 14.90 20.42
N ARG A 174 -1.20 14.16 21.25
CA ARG A 174 -0.67 13.56 22.49
C ARG A 174 0.15 12.30 22.24
N ASN A 175 -0.33 11.41 21.39
CA ASN A 175 0.21 10.06 21.24
C ASN A 175 1.20 9.94 20.07
N PHE A 176 1.06 10.80 19.06
CA PHE A 176 1.89 10.83 17.86
C PHE A 176 2.46 12.24 17.57
N PRO A 177 3.12 12.89 18.55
CA PRO A 177 3.58 14.27 18.40
C PRO A 177 4.56 14.48 17.23
N VAL A 178 5.40 13.48 16.92
CA VAL A 178 6.34 13.53 15.78
C VAL A 178 5.60 13.51 14.45
N PHE A 179 4.57 12.67 14.32
CA PHE A 179 3.73 12.61 13.12
C PHE A 179 2.88 13.86 12.96
N TYR A 180 2.34 14.40 14.06
CA TYR A 180 1.64 15.67 14.03
C TYR A 180 2.55 16.81 13.57
N ALA A 181 3.78 16.88 14.10
CA ALA A 181 4.75 17.88 13.69
C ALA A 181 5.11 17.77 12.21
N GLU A 182 5.28 16.55 11.70
CA GLU A 182 5.51 16.32 10.27
C GLU A 182 4.30 16.80 9.45
N PHE A 183 3.09 16.31 9.74
CA PHE A 183 1.87 16.62 8.98
C PHE A 183 1.46 18.11 9.02
N THR A 184 2.06 18.91 9.90
CA THR A 184 1.84 20.36 9.99
C THR A 184 3.06 21.19 9.61
N ALA A 185 4.14 20.55 9.15
CA ALA A 185 5.32 21.25 8.65
C ALA A 185 5.01 22.01 7.34
N GLU A 186 5.84 23.01 7.05
CA GLU A 186 5.75 23.76 5.79
C GLU A 186 6.45 23.02 4.63
N GLU A 187 7.45 22.19 4.93
CA GLU A 187 8.29 21.49 3.95
C GLU A 187 8.62 20.07 4.40
N HIS A 188 8.73 19.15 3.43
CA HIS A 188 8.99 17.71 3.65
C HIS A 188 10.16 17.24 2.77
N LEU A 189 11.37 17.67 3.11
CA LEU A 189 12.54 17.46 2.27
C LEU A 189 13.01 16.00 2.28
N VAL A 190 13.21 15.44 1.08
CA VAL A 190 13.89 14.15 0.87
C VAL A 190 15.41 14.40 0.88
N SER A 191 16.01 14.40 2.06
CA SER A 191 17.46 14.59 2.25
C SER A 191 18.23 13.27 2.22
N ASP A 192 19.55 13.32 1.98
CA ASP A 192 20.41 12.13 2.10
C ASP A 192 20.37 11.53 3.52
N GLU A 193 20.22 12.36 4.56
CA GLU A 193 20.08 11.90 5.93
C GLU A 193 18.79 11.09 6.13
N TYR A 194 17.68 11.61 5.58
CA TYR A 194 16.40 10.90 5.56
C TYR A 194 16.50 9.57 4.83
N LEU A 195 17.05 9.56 3.61
CA LEU A 195 17.18 8.35 2.79
C LEU A 195 18.03 7.28 3.49
N ASN A 196 19.15 7.67 4.13
CA ASN A 196 19.98 6.72 4.87
C ASN A 196 19.30 6.18 6.13
N ASP A 197 18.50 7.01 6.82
CA ASP A 197 17.80 6.61 8.05
C ASP A 197 16.59 5.71 7.75
N ILE A 198 15.78 6.05 6.72
CA ILE A 198 14.59 5.27 6.35
C ILE A 198 14.95 3.88 5.81
N GLU A 199 16.10 3.73 5.16
CA GLU A 199 16.63 2.44 4.68
C GLU A 199 17.32 1.60 5.79
N SER A 200 17.46 2.14 7.00
CA SER A 200 18.08 1.41 8.11
C SER A 200 17.18 0.31 8.69
N GLU A 201 17.74 -0.58 9.50
CA GLU A 201 16.98 -1.67 10.16
C GLU A 201 15.92 -1.13 11.13
N HIS A 202 16.17 0.04 11.73
CA HIS A 202 15.32 0.67 12.73
C HIS A 202 15.23 2.18 12.48
N PRO A 203 14.46 2.60 11.47
CA PRO A 203 14.35 4.01 11.11
C PRO A 203 13.78 4.85 12.25
N SER A 204 14.21 6.10 12.34
CA SER A 204 13.69 7.05 13.34
C SER A 204 12.19 7.31 13.15
N ARG A 205 11.52 7.78 14.21
CA ARG A 205 10.10 8.15 14.11
C ARG A 205 9.90 9.35 13.19
N GLU A 206 10.89 10.22 13.10
CA GLU A 206 10.92 11.38 12.22
C GLU A 206 10.93 10.94 10.75
N SER A 207 11.79 9.99 10.38
CA SER A 207 11.80 9.44 9.03
C SER A 207 10.54 8.62 8.73
N GLN A 208 10.02 7.85 9.69
CA GLN A 208 8.74 7.14 9.51
C GLN A 208 7.58 8.12 9.27
N ALA A 209 7.54 9.24 10.00
CA ALA A 209 6.53 10.28 9.80
C ALA A 209 6.65 10.92 8.42
N ARG A 210 7.87 11.21 7.99
CA ARG A 210 8.14 11.77 6.65
C ARG A 210 7.77 10.79 5.54
N GLU A 211 8.12 9.52 5.69
CA GLU A 211 7.75 8.49 4.72
C GLU A 211 6.23 8.37 4.61
N LEU A 212 5.51 8.33 5.74
CA LEU A 212 4.05 8.31 5.72
C LEU A 212 3.47 9.54 5.00
N TRP A 213 4.02 10.73 5.27
CA TRP A 213 3.60 11.94 4.59
C TRP A 213 3.84 11.88 3.08
N LEU A 214 5.05 11.51 2.65
CA LEU A 214 5.44 11.41 1.24
C LEU A 214 4.63 10.36 0.50
N GLN A 215 4.39 9.20 1.12
CA GLN A 215 3.53 8.17 0.55
C GLN A 215 2.11 8.69 0.32
N THR A 216 1.61 9.57 1.19
CA THR A 216 0.24 10.13 1.13
C THR A 216 0.17 11.51 0.49
N GLU A 217 1.27 12.08 -0.01
CA GLU A 217 1.35 13.45 -0.54
C GLU A 217 0.34 13.72 -1.66
N HIS A 218 0.09 12.71 -2.50
CA HIS A 218 -0.87 12.82 -3.61
C HIS A 218 -2.31 13.03 -3.11
N LEU A 219 -2.67 12.47 -1.96
CA LEU A 219 -3.96 12.71 -1.31
C LEU A 219 -4.09 14.17 -0.88
N TRP A 220 -3.04 14.69 -0.27
CA TRP A 220 -3.01 16.07 0.23
C TRP A 220 -2.96 17.08 -0.90
N THR A 221 -2.35 16.72 -2.02
CA THR A 221 -2.38 17.53 -3.25
C THR A 221 -3.78 17.57 -3.86
N GLN A 222 -4.50 16.45 -3.88
CA GLN A 222 -5.87 16.39 -4.39
C GLN A 222 -6.92 16.96 -3.43
N PHE A 223 -6.70 16.82 -2.13
CA PHE A 223 -7.61 17.24 -1.05
C PHE A 223 -6.88 18.11 -0.01
N PRO A 224 -6.39 19.30 -0.39
CA PRO A 224 -5.51 20.11 0.45
C PRO A 224 -6.17 20.63 1.73
N GLY A 225 -7.50 20.79 1.73
CA GLY A 225 -8.23 21.36 2.86
C GLY A 225 -8.00 20.65 4.18
N PHE A 226 -7.73 19.33 4.17
CA PHE A 226 -7.44 18.58 5.39
C PHE A 226 -6.15 19.06 6.05
N ILE A 227 -5.09 19.24 5.27
CA ILE A 227 -3.79 19.69 5.76
C ILE A 227 -3.85 21.15 6.20
N GLU A 228 -4.49 22.01 5.41
CA GLU A 228 -4.71 23.41 5.78
C GLU A 228 -5.48 23.52 7.10
N ALA A 229 -6.49 22.67 7.29
CA ALA A 229 -7.25 22.60 8.53
C ALA A 229 -6.40 22.09 9.69
N LEU A 230 -5.56 21.07 9.50
CA LEU A 230 -4.64 20.58 10.53
C LEU A 230 -3.65 21.67 10.97
N GLN A 231 -3.04 22.39 10.02
CA GLN A 231 -2.09 23.49 10.30
C GLN A 231 -2.74 24.67 11.03
N SER A 232 -4.06 24.83 10.89
CA SER A 232 -4.82 25.91 11.53
C SER A 232 -5.23 25.65 12.98
N ASN A 233 -4.95 24.45 13.54
CA ASN A 233 -5.39 24.02 14.89
C ASN A 233 -4.25 23.80 15.89
#